data_AF-A0A5M3MJ76-F1
#
_entry.id   AF-A0A5M3MJ76-F1
#
_cell.length_a   1.000
_cell.length_b   1.000
_cell.length_c   1.000
_cell.angle_alpha   90.00
_cell.angle_beta   90.00
_cell.angle_gamma   90.00
#
_symmetry.space_group_name_H-M   'P 1'
#
loop_
_entity.id
_entity.type
_entity.pdbx_description
1 polymer ?
#
loop_
_entity_poly.entity_id
_entity_poly.type
_entity_poly.pdbx_seq_one_letter_code
_entity_poly.pdbx_strand_id
1 'polypeptide(L)'
;LLLYSNIELKEKELPHRTKLMQLVMESFDVEYAKILSGIEGRVSFASDLWTDPKLVSFMAVTIHYMALTRSGYLALRTQLV
;
A
#
# COMPACT_ATOMS: atom_id res chain seq x y z
N LEU A 1 9.21 3.25 -13.25
CA LEU A 1 9.37 4.70 -12.96
C LEU A 1 10.80 5.22 -13.10
N LEU A 2 11.86 4.43 -12.85
CA LEU A 2 13.26 4.86 -13.09
C LEU A 2 13.68 4.92 -14.57
N LEU A 3 12.97 4.22 -15.47
CA LEU A 3 13.30 4.15 -16.91
C LEU A 3 13.16 5.49 -17.67
N TYR A 4 12.44 6.47 -17.09
CA TYR A 4 12.17 7.77 -17.73
C TYR A 4 13.00 8.91 -17.14
N SER A 5 13.85 8.63 -16.16
CA SER A 5 14.79 9.59 -15.64
C SER A 5 16.04 9.50 -16.53
N ASN A 6 16.39 10.55 -17.27
CA ASN A 6 17.61 10.67 -18.11
C ASN A 6 18.91 10.63 -17.26
N ILE A 7 19.05 9.62 -16.41
CA ILE A 7 20.16 9.40 -15.50
C ILE A 7 20.88 8.17 -16.04
N GLU A 8 22.17 8.31 -16.38
CA GLU A 8 23.04 7.16 -16.66
C GLU A 8 23.23 6.34 -15.39
N LEU A 9 22.30 5.42 -15.12
CA LEU A 9 22.36 4.50 -14.01
C LEU A 9 23.30 3.34 -14.36
N LYS A 10 24.32 3.13 -13.52
CA LYS A 10 25.17 1.95 -13.61
C LYS A 10 24.45 0.78 -12.95
N GLU A 11 24.63 -0.44 -13.47
CA GLU A 11 23.97 -1.66 -12.95
C GLU A 11 24.12 -1.82 -11.43
N LYS A 12 25.29 -1.46 -10.89
CA LYS A 12 25.58 -1.50 -9.45
C LYS A 12 24.75 -0.54 -8.59
N GLU A 13 24.08 0.42 -9.21
CA GLU A 13 23.23 1.44 -8.56
C GLU A 13 21.77 1.01 -8.55
N LEU A 14 21.41 -0.02 -9.31
CA LEU A 14 20.07 -0.60 -9.29
C LEU A 14 19.95 -1.53 -8.07
N PRO A 15 18.95 -1.32 -7.20
CA PRO A 15 18.71 -2.25 -6.11
C PRO A 15 18.32 -3.62 -6.67
N HIS A 16 18.99 -4.67 -6.19
CA HIS A 16 18.62 -6.04 -6.51
C HIS A 16 17.18 -6.33 -6.07
N ARG A 17 16.52 -7.33 -6.68
CA ARG A 17 15.15 -7.76 -6.33
C ARG A 17 14.95 -7.93 -4.83
N THR A 18 15.93 -8.52 -4.14
CA THR A 18 15.90 -8.71 -2.68
C THR A 18 15.83 -7.37 -1.95
N LYS A 19 16.62 -6.39 -2.37
CA LYS A 19 16.62 -5.06 -1.77
C LYS A 19 15.34 -4.28 -2.08
N LEU A 20 14.82 -4.40 -3.30
CA LEU A 20 13.51 -3.84 -3.66
C LEU A 20 12.39 -4.42 -2.79
N MET A 21 12.35 -5.74 -2.62
CA MET A 21 11.37 -6.40 -1.77
C MET A 21 11.46 -5.90 -0.33
N GLN A 22 12.68 -5.82 0.22
CA GLN A 22 12.91 -5.27 1.55
C GLN A 22 12.37 -3.84 1.67
N LEU A 23 12.69 -2.96 0.71
CA LEU A 23 12.22 -1.57 0.73
C LEU A 23 10.69 -1.46 0.63
N VAL A 24 10.04 -2.34 -0.15
CA VAL A 24 8.58 -2.40 -0.24
C VAL A 24 7.97 -2.80 1.11
N MET A 25 8.51 -3.81 1.77
CA MET A 25 8.03 -4.25 3.08
C MET A 25 8.25 -3.18 4.15
N GLU A 26 9.44 -2.58 4.21
CA GLU A 26 9.76 -1.48 5.13
C GLU A 26 8.82 -0.28 4.93
N SER A 27 8.55 0.08 3.66
CA SER A 27 7.60 1.14 3.34
C SER A 27 6.17 0.77 3.74
N PHE A 28 5.78 -0.50 3.57
CA PHE A 28 4.46 -0.99 3.97
C PHE A 28 4.28 -0.87 5.48
N ASP A 29 5.24 -1.32 6.28
CA ASP A 29 5.16 -1.27 7.75
C ASP A 29 4.99 0.17 8.25
N VAL A 30 5.73 1.12 7.65
CA VAL A 30 5.64 2.55 7.99
C VAL A 30 4.27 3.12 7.63
N GLU A 31 3.74 2.85 6.44
CA GLU A 31 2.43 3.36 6.02
C GLU A 31 1.30 2.70 6.81
N TYR A 32 1.40 1.40 7.08
CA TYR A 32 0.41 0.66 7.87
C TYR A 32 0.32 1.21 9.30
N ALA A 33 1.46 1.48 9.95
CA ALA A 33 1.49 2.12 11.27
C ALA A 33 0.85 3.53 11.27
N LYS A 34 1.02 4.30 10.20
CA LYS A 34 0.36 5.63 10.05
C LYS A 34 -1.14 5.49 9.92
N ILE A 35 -1.61 4.48 9.20
CA ILE A 35 -3.05 4.22 9.06
C ILE A 35 -3.64 3.89 10.42
N LEU A 36 -3.05 2.94 11.15
CA LEU A 36 -3.55 2.53 12.46
C LEU A 36 -3.61 3.68 13.47
N SER A 37 -2.62 4.57 13.46
CA SER A 37 -2.59 5.73 14.36
C SER A 37 -3.51 6.88 13.92
N GLY A 38 -3.98 6.89 12.67
CA GLY A 38 -4.83 7.96 12.13
C GLY A 38 -6.32 7.60 11.97
N ILE A 39 -6.71 6.37 12.29
CA ILE A 39 -8.11 5.93 12.24
C ILE A 39 -8.90 6.57 13.38
N GLU A 40 -10.03 7.18 13.02
CA GLU A 40 -10.99 7.73 13.95
C GLU A 40 -12.35 7.04 13.76
N GLY A 41 -12.96 6.60 14.86
CA GLY A 41 -14.29 6.00 14.84
C GLY A 41 -14.33 4.59 14.23
N ARG A 42 -15.33 4.34 13.35
CA ARG A 42 -15.61 3.00 12.82
C ARG A 42 -14.82 2.71 11.55
N VAL A 43 -14.41 1.45 11.41
CA VAL A 43 -13.77 0.90 10.20
C VAL A 43 -14.75 -0.07 9.54
N SER A 44 -14.89 0.03 8.23
CA SER A 44 -15.53 -1.00 7.40
C SER A 44 -14.51 -1.56 6.41
N PHE A 45 -14.79 -2.72 5.83
CA PHE A 45 -13.95 -3.31 4.79
C PHE A 45 -14.80 -3.94 3.70
N ALA A 46 -14.25 -3.97 2.49
CA ALA A 46 -14.73 -4.74 1.36
C ALA A 46 -13.74 -5.88 1.11
N SER A 47 -14.27 -7.06 0.80
CA SER A 47 -13.46 -8.21 0.39
C SER A 47 -13.90 -8.62 -1.01
N ASP A 48 -12.98 -8.50 -1.95
CA ASP A 48 -13.17 -8.95 -3.32
C ASP A 48 -12.56 -10.35 -3.44
N LEU A 49 -13.38 -11.34 -3.74
CA LEU A 49 -12.94 -12.72 -3.95
C LEU A 49 -13.08 -13.09 -5.41
N TRP A 50 -12.05 -13.70 -5.98
CA TRP A 50 -12.08 -14.22 -7.34
C TRP A 50 -11.18 -15.44 -7.48
N THR A 51 -11.35 -16.17 -8.58
CA THR A 51 -10.44 -17.24 -9.00
C THR A 51 -9.85 -16.89 -10.34
N ASP A 52 -8.63 -17.35 -10.62
CA ASP A 52 -8.07 -17.31 -11.97
C ASP A 52 -8.53 -18.54 -12.80
N PRO A 53 -8.24 -18.60 -14.12
CA PRO A 53 -8.57 -19.77 -14.94
C PRO A 53 -7.89 -21.07 -14.51
N LYS A 54 -6.88 -21.02 -13.63
CA LYS A 54 -6.22 -22.18 -13.03
C LYS A 54 -6.84 -22.59 -11.70
N LEU A 55 -7.99 -21.99 -11.34
CA LEU A 55 -8.71 -22.20 -10.08
C LEU A 55 -7.88 -21.83 -8.84
N VAL A 56 -6.93 -20.90 -8.99
CA VAL A 56 -6.25 -20.29 -7.85
C VAL A 56 -7.17 -19.22 -7.26
N SER A 57 -7.49 -19.35 -5.98
CA SER A 57 -8.32 -18.38 -5.27
C SER A 57 -7.50 -17.19 -4.80
N PHE A 58 -8.06 -16.00 -4.97
CA PHE A 58 -7.52 -14.73 -4.52
C PHE A 58 -8.55 -14.00 -3.66
N MET A 59 -8.04 -13.17 -2.76
CA MET A 59 -8.84 -12.27 -1.94
C MET A 59 -8.10 -10.95 -1.82
N ALA A 60 -8.73 -9.85 -2.20
CA ALA A 60 -8.27 -8.50 -1.90
C ALA A 60 -9.14 -7.92 -0.80
N VAL A 61 -8.52 -7.32 0.21
CA VAL A 61 -9.23 -6.65 1.30
C VAL A 61 -8.95 -5.16 1.23
N THR A 62 -10.01 -4.37 1.07
CA THR A 62 -9.93 -2.91 1.08
C THR A 62 -10.59 -2.39 2.35
N ILE A 63 -9.86 -1.63 3.16
CA ILE A 63 -10.39 -0.97 4.35
C ILE A 63 -10.91 0.43 4.00
N HIS A 64 -12.02 0.81 4.62
CA HIS A 64 -12.58 2.16 4.59
C HIS A 64 -12.69 2.69 6.02
N TYR A 65 -12.15 3.88 6.27
CA TYR A 65 -12.09 4.44 7.62
C TYR A 65 -12.15 5.97 7.57
N MET A 66 -12.60 6.59 8.66
CA MET A 66 -12.50 8.04 8.81
C MET A 66 -11.13 8.39 9.40
N ALA A 67 -10.51 9.45 8.91
CA ALA A 67 -9.25 9.95 9.44
C ALA A 67 -9.27 11.48 9.56
N LEU A 68 -8.63 12.00 10.59
CA LEU A 68 -8.44 13.44 10.74
C LEU A 68 -7.49 13.96 9.67
N THR A 69 -7.94 15.00 8.97
CA THR A 69 -7.11 15.79 8.09
C THR A 69 -6.26 16.76 8.91
N ARG A 70 -5.18 17.30 8.31
CA ARG A 70 -4.35 18.34 8.94
C ARG A 70 -5.16 19.59 9.34
N SER A 71 -6.28 19.83 8.66
CA SER A 71 -7.24 20.90 8.93
C SER A 71 -8.24 20.59 10.06
N GLY A 72 -8.19 19.41 10.67
CA GLY A 72 -9.08 19.00 11.76
C GLY A 72 -10.43 18.43 11.32
N TYR A 73 -10.71 18.34 10.02
CA TYR A 73 -11.92 17.68 9.51
C TYR A 73 -11.73 16.18 9.38
N LEU A 74 -12.81 15.42 9.59
CA LEU A 74 -12.85 14.00 9.28
C LEU A 74 -13.00 13.79 7.76
N ALA A 75 -12.17 12.93 7.19
CA ALA A 75 -12.26 12.52 5.79
C ALA A 75 -12.33 11.00 5.68
N LEU A 76 -13.18 10.50 4.79
CA LEU A 76 -13.20 9.09 4.43
C LEU A 76 -11.94 8.76 3.65
N ARG A 77 -11.22 7.73 4.10
CA ARG A 77 -10.03 7.15 3.48
C ARG A 77 -10.31 5.72 3.08
N THR A 78 -9.57 5.25 2.09
CA THR A 78 -9.70 3.90 1.55
C THR A 78 -8.32 3.39 1.19
N GLN A 79 -8.00 2.17 1.61
CA GLN A 79 -6.69 1.58 1.41
C GLN A 79 -6.82 0.06 1.18
N LEU A 80 -6.09 -0.46 0.19
CA LEU A 80 -5.91 -1.90 0.02
C LEU A 80 -4.89 -2.41 1.05
N VAL A 81 -5.23 -3.49 1.74
CA VAL A 81 -4.42 -4.13 2.78
C VAL A 81 -3.87 -5.46 2.29
#